data_AF-A0A4Z1JZ55-F1
#
_entry.id   AF-A0A4Z1JZ55-F1
#
_cell.length_a   1.000
_cell.length_b   1.000
_cell.length_c   1.000
_cell.angle_alpha   90.00
_cell.angle_beta   90.00
_cell.angle_gamma   90.00
#
_symmetry.space_group_name_H-M   'P 1'
#
loop_
_entity.id
_entity.type
_entity.pdbx_description
1 polymer ?
#
loop_
_entity_poly.entity_id
_entity_poly.type
_entity_poly.pdbx_seq_one_letter_code
_entity_poly.pdbx_strand_id
1 'polypeptide(L)'
;MLRSLVMHIEQVATSPSEKKSLMGDLTSIKAAYYNLWGNRCSRIKFDEDAIAMAKNTEYGLSSAVFTQYLQKKFATAYQLESGQASY
;
A
#
# COMPACT_ATOMS: atom_id res chain seq x y z
N MET A 1 5.73 -8.22 15.78
CA MET A 1 5.85 -6.78 16.12
C MET A 1 4.48 -6.09 16.23
N LEU A 2 3.70 -5.93 15.16
CA LEU A 2 2.41 -5.20 15.22
C LEU A 2 1.35 -5.81 16.16
N ARG A 3 1.21 -7.15 16.22
CA ARG A 3 0.29 -7.81 17.17
C ARG A 3 0.60 -7.47 18.63
N SER A 4 1.87 -7.29 18.97
CA SER A 4 2.28 -6.90 20.33
C SER A 4 1.88 -5.47 20.65
N LEU A 5 1.92 -4.56 19.66
CA LEU A 5 1.51 -3.17 19.85
C LEU A 5 0.00 -3.04 20.05
N VAL A 6 -0.80 -3.80 19.28
CA VAL A 6 -2.26 -3.85 19.46
C VAL A 6 -2.62 -4.30 20.87
N MET A 7 -2.04 -5.40 21.34
CA MET A 7 -2.30 -5.90 22.71
C MET A 7 -1.87 -4.89 23.79
N HIS A 8 -0.79 -4.15 23.56
CA HIS A 8 -0.36 -3.11 24.51
C HIS A 8 -1.33 -1.93 24.57
N ILE A 9 -1.85 -1.48 23.42
CA ILE A 9 -2.88 -0.42 23.37
C ILE A 9 -4.16 -0.88 24.08
N GLU A 10 -4.55 -2.14 23.90
CA GLU A 10 -5.73 -2.70 24.59
C GLU A 10 -5.58 -2.74 26.11
N GLN A 11 -4.33 -2.92 26.61
CA GLN A 11 -3.99 -2.94 28.03
C GLN A 11 -3.81 -1.56 28.66
N VAL A 12 -3.33 -0.57 27.90
CA VAL A 12 -2.94 0.75 28.44
C VAL A 12 -4.05 1.79 28.28
N ALA A 13 -4.86 1.72 27.22
CA ALA A 13 -5.92 2.70 27.01
C ALA A 13 -7.10 2.44 27.95
N THR A 14 -7.48 3.47 28.71
CA THR A 14 -8.47 3.35 29.79
C THR A 14 -9.88 3.77 29.35
N SER A 15 -10.00 4.49 28.23
CA SER A 15 -11.28 4.92 27.68
C SER A 15 -11.53 4.42 26.24
N PRO A 16 -12.79 4.19 25.84
CA PRO A 16 -13.13 3.75 24.47
C PRO A 16 -12.74 4.76 23.38
N SER A 17 -12.81 6.06 23.68
CA SER A 17 -12.43 7.13 22.76
C SER A 17 -10.92 7.16 22.50
N GLU A 18 -10.12 6.97 23.54
CA GLU A 18 -8.66 6.89 23.46
C GLU A 18 -8.20 5.65 22.68
N LYS A 19 -8.83 4.48 22.91
CA LYS A 19 -8.60 3.27 22.11
C LYS A 19 -8.85 3.52 20.62
N LYS A 20 -9.94 4.21 20.30
CA LYS A 20 -10.30 4.52 18.91
C LYS A 20 -9.27 5.43 18.23
N SER A 21 -8.78 6.44 18.94
CA SER A 21 -7.73 7.35 18.44
C SER A 21 -6.43 6.60 18.17
N LEU A 22 -5.92 5.84 19.16
CA LEU A 22 -4.66 5.10 19.06
C LEU A 22 -4.72 3.99 18.00
N MET A 23 -5.88 3.35 17.81
CA MET A 23 -6.10 2.40 16.72
C MET A 23 -6.09 3.08 15.34
N GLY A 24 -6.59 4.32 15.24
CA GLY A 24 -6.48 5.14 14.04
C GLY A 24 -5.01 5.40 13.68
N ASP A 25 -4.22 5.86 14.65
CA ASP A 25 -2.79 6.11 14.47
C ASP A 25 -2.02 4.83 14.11
N LEU A 26 -2.34 3.70 14.76
CA LEU A 26 -1.75 2.41 14.41
C LEU A 26 -2.09 1.98 12.98
N THR A 27 -3.29 2.31 12.47
CA THR A 27 -3.69 2.02 11.09
C THR A 27 -2.84 2.80 10.10
N SER A 28 -2.59 4.08 10.38
CA SER A 28 -1.70 4.94 9.58
C SER A 28 -0.25 4.45 9.62
N ILE A 29 0.27 4.08 10.80
CA ILE A 29 1.62 3.51 10.98
C ILE A 29 1.73 2.17 10.25
N LYS A 30 0.68 1.34 10.29
CA LYS A 30 0.61 0.06 9.58
C LYS A 30 0.65 0.29 8.07
N ALA A 31 -0.10 1.26 7.56
CA ALA A 31 -0.07 1.65 6.16
C ALA A 31 1.34 2.12 5.74
N ALA A 32 1.95 3.04 6.51
CA ALA A 32 3.31 3.52 6.26
C ALA A 32 4.36 2.40 6.29
N TYR A 33 4.33 1.54 7.33
CA TYR A 33 5.26 0.41 7.46
C TYR A 33 5.11 -0.59 6.31
N TYR A 34 3.89 -0.96 5.92
CA TYR A 34 3.68 -1.89 4.80
C TYR A 34 4.01 -1.27 3.44
N ASN A 35 3.77 0.03 3.27
CA ASN A 35 4.10 0.73 2.03
C ASN A 35 5.61 0.94 1.85
N LEU A 36 6.38 1.00 2.95
CA LEU A 36 7.82 1.28 2.90
C LEU A 36 8.73 0.05 3.17
N TRP A 37 8.30 -0.93 3.98
CA TRP A 37 9.17 -2.01 4.51
C TRP A 37 8.50 -3.40 4.59
N GLY A 38 7.30 -3.57 4.01
CA GLY A 38 6.57 -4.84 4.03
C GLY A 38 6.74 -5.66 2.75
N ASN A 39 6.92 -6.98 2.88
CA ASN A 39 6.80 -7.92 1.76
C ASN A 39 5.31 -8.08 1.38
N ARG A 40 4.80 -7.24 0.48
CA ARG A 40 3.42 -7.37 -0.03
C ARG A 40 3.44 -7.85 -1.49
N CYS A 41 2.69 -8.91 -1.75
CA CYS A 41 2.42 -9.40 -3.09
C CYS A 41 0.90 -9.61 -3.20
N SER A 42 0.28 -8.97 -4.19
CA SER A 42 -1.15 -9.10 -4.47
C SER A 42 -1.31 -9.76 -5.84
N ARG A 43 -2.09 -10.84 -5.92
CA ARG A 43 -2.47 -11.44 -7.20
C ARG A 43 -3.73 -10.76 -7.71
N ILE A 44 -3.63 -10.13 -8.87
CA ILE A 44 -4.74 -9.44 -9.54
C ILE A 44 -4.94 -10.06 -10.91
N LYS A 45 -6.21 -10.22 -11.31
CA LYS A 45 -6.56 -10.92 -12.55
C LYS A 45 -6.76 -9.99 -13.75
N PHE A 46 -7.20 -8.77 -13.49
CA PHE A 46 -7.53 -7.78 -14.51
C PHE A 46 -6.55 -6.61 -14.47
N ASP A 47 -6.21 -6.10 -15.64
CA ASP A 47 -5.17 -5.07 -15.78
C ASP A 47 -5.62 -3.75 -15.13
N GLU A 48 -6.91 -3.41 -15.25
CA GLU A 48 -7.52 -2.20 -14.70
C GLU A 48 -7.46 -2.18 -13.16
N ASP A 49 -7.75 -3.33 -12.53
CA ASP A 49 -7.66 -3.48 -11.08
C ASP A 49 -6.22 -3.34 -10.58
N ALA A 50 -5.24 -3.80 -11.38
CA ALA A 50 -3.83 -3.68 -11.04
C ALA A 50 -3.36 -2.23 -11.13
N ILE A 51 -3.80 -1.49 -12.14
CA ILE A 51 -3.54 -0.05 -12.29
C ILE A 51 -4.21 0.72 -11.14
N ALA A 52 -5.48 0.44 -10.84
CA ALA A 52 -6.19 1.08 -9.74
C ALA A 52 -5.49 0.83 -8.40
N MET A 53 -5.01 -0.40 -8.15
CA MET A 53 -4.24 -0.71 -6.95
C MET A 53 -2.90 0.02 -6.92
N ALA A 54 -2.18 0.10 -8.03
CA ALA A 54 -0.88 0.78 -8.11
C ALA A 54 -1.01 2.30 -7.88
N LYS A 55 -2.13 2.90 -8.29
CA LYS A 55 -2.45 4.31 -8.06
C LYS A 55 -3.03 4.59 -6.67
N ASN A 56 -3.46 3.56 -5.94
CA ASN A 56 -4.08 3.71 -4.62
C ASN A 56 -3.01 3.89 -3.52
N THR A 57 -2.19 4.92 -3.68
CA THR A 57 -1.18 5.35 -2.72
C THR A 57 -0.86 6.82 -2.95
N GLU A 58 -0.49 7.54 -1.89
CA GLU A 58 -0.05 8.93 -1.99
C GLU A 58 1.38 9.08 -2.55
N TYR A 59 2.10 7.97 -2.73
CA TYR A 59 3.49 7.95 -3.18
C TYR A 59 3.59 7.66 -4.69
N GLY A 60 4.61 8.22 -5.34
CA GLY A 60 4.80 8.08 -6.80
C GLY A 60 6.25 8.08 -7.24
N LEU A 61 7.15 7.45 -6.48
CA LEU A 61 8.59 7.50 -6.78
C LEU A 61 8.95 6.74 -8.06
N SER A 62 8.61 5.45 -8.13
CA SER A 62 8.99 4.55 -9.22
C SER A 62 7.97 3.44 -9.41
N SER A 63 7.80 2.98 -10.64
CA SER A 63 7.00 1.80 -10.99
C SER A 63 7.65 0.96 -12.08
N ALA A 64 7.24 -0.31 -12.23
CA ALA A 64 7.74 -1.20 -13.27
C ALA A 64 6.64 -2.11 -13.82
N VAL A 65 6.62 -2.31 -15.14
CA VAL A 65 5.66 -3.18 -15.83
C VAL A 65 6.39 -4.31 -16.57
N PHE A 66 6.21 -5.54 -16.10
CA PHE A 66 6.76 -6.74 -16.72
C PHE A 66 5.67 -7.47 -17.51
N THR A 67 5.80 -7.49 -18.84
CA THR A 67 4.88 -8.22 -19.72
C THR A 67 5.61 -8.63 -21.00
N GLN A 68 5.16 -9.72 -21.62
CA GLN A 68 5.59 -10.14 -22.95
C GLN A 68 4.94 -9.32 -24.08
N TYR A 69 3.88 -8.56 -23.77
CA TYR A 69 3.12 -7.79 -24.76
C TYR A 69 3.55 -6.32 -24.74
N LEU A 70 4.39 -5.92 -25.72
CA LEU A 70 4.92 -4.56 -25.84
C LEU A 70 3.84 -3.47 -25.83
N GLN A 71 2.75 -3.66 -26.57
CA GLN A 71 1.65 -2.67 -26.62
C GLN A 71 1.00 -2.46 -25.25
N LYS A 72 0.78 -3.55 -24.48
CA LYS A 72 0.27 -3.45 -23.11
C LYS A 72 1.26 -2.76 -22.18
N LYS A 73 2.56 -3.02 -22.35
CA LYS A 73 3.61 -2.45 -21.52
C LYS A 73 3.54 -0.92 -21.47
N PHE A 74 3.50 -0.28 -22.64
CA PHE A 74 3.37 1.17 -22.74
C PHE A 74 2.02 1.66 -22.24
N ALA A 75 0.92 1.02 -22.67
CA ALA A 75 -0.43 1.44 -22.28
C ALA A 75 -0.64 1.42 -20.76
N THR A 76 -0.08 0.43 -20.07
CA THR A 76 -0.10 0.35 -18.60
C THR A 76 0.85 1.37 -17.98
N ALA A 77 2.09 1.48 -18.46
CA ALA A 77 3.07 2.39 -17.88
C ALA A 77 2.65 3.87 -17.95
N TYR A 78 1.99 4.30 -19.03
CA TYR A 78 1.46 5.66 -19.16
C TYR A 78 0.35 5.99 -18.16
N GLN A 79 -0.32 4.98 -17.61
CA GLN A 79 -1.38 5.17 -16.62
C GLN A 79 -0.86 5.20 -15.18
N LEU A 80 0.41 4.84 -14.96
CA LEU A 80 1.03 4.83 -13.63
C LEU A 80 1.48 6.24 -13.26
N GLU A 81 1.03 6.73 -12.11
CA GLU A 81 1.38 8.05 -11.57
C GLU A 81 2.71 7.97 -10.83
N SER A 82 3.80 7.74 -11.57
CA SER A 82 5.16 7.63 -11.02
C SER A 82 6.16 8.53 -11.73
N GLY A 83 7.09 9.13 -10.98
CA GLY A 83 8.16 9.97 -11.53
C GLY A 83 9.10 9.22 -12.48
N GLN A 84 9.32 7.92 -12.24
CA GLN A 84 10.02 7.03 -13.15
C GLN A 84 9.21 5.74 -13.38
N ALA A 85 8.97 5.40 -14.64
CA ALA A 85 8.32 4.16 -15.04
C ALA A 85 9.29 3.31 -15.86
N SER A 86 9.62 2.13 -15.36
CA SER A 86 10.41 1.14 -16.08
C SER A 86 9.46 0.23 -16.87
N TYR A 87 9.42 0.45 -18.18
CA TYR A 87 8.80 -0.45 -19.15
C TYR A 87 9.90 -1.01 -20.03
#